data_AF-A0A7X7AF70-F1
#
_entry.id   AF-A0A7X7AF70-F1
#
_cell.length_a   1.000
_cell.length_b   1.000
_cell.length_c   1.000
_cell.angle_alpha   90.00
_cell.angle_beta   90.00
_cell.angle_gamma   90.00
#
_symmetry.space_group_name_H-M   'P 1'
#
loop_
_entity.id
_entity.type
_entity.pdbx_description
1 polymer ?
#
loop_
_entity_poly.entity_id
_entity_poly.type
_entity_poly.pdbx_seq_one_letter_code
_entity_poly.pdbx_strand_id
1 'polypeptide(L)'
;MKLIWQHLTSGLVYARSFRLIPALVGTVIPFFWQLVNLYGTLPAVLLIVGVFQIIIVSMSAIMYPFLFWKLRFLEVYCLAAVIMLVAIISWQVINITANRRAGFKLIKLQFSTRTALLLLGLLLGHRLIPLSVSPRTVFWDLHLKPHLAGQLRSRSREEIIAAIRHDYQRAANLMEDAIFFGCSPGSFRKLLIAAGLKESQFVMMKTIIPTEHSRIFGLRRPFFFYVIFVHDQASPEYKSQHL
;
A
#
# COMPACT_ATOMS: atom_id res chain seq x y z
N MET A 1 -35.88 -8.86 14.89
CA MET A 1 -34.91 -9.99 14.78
C MET A 1 -34.35 -10.18 13.38
N LYS A 2 -35.16 -10.24 12.30
CA LYS A 2 -34.68 -10.42 10.92
C LYS A 2 -33.67 -9.35 10.46
N LEU A 3 -33.90 -8.09 10.87
CA LEU A 3 -33.04 -6.93 10.59
C LEU A 3 -31.71 -6.98 11.36
N ILE A 4 -31.74 -7.46 12.61
CA ILE A 4 -30.54 -7.70 13.43
C ILE A 4 -29.73 -8.86 12.86
N TRP A 5 -30.40 -9.94 12.43
CA TRP A 5 -29.75 -11.07 11.77
C TRP A 5 -29.15 -10.69 10.43
N GLN A 6 -29.84 -9.87 9.63
CA GLN A 6 -29.30 -9.30 8.39
C GLN A 6 -28.11 -8.39 8.68
N HIS A 7 -28.14 -7.54 9.71
CA HIS A 7 -26.96 -6.75 10.11
C HIS A 7 -25.80 -7.63 10.61
N LEU A 8 -26.06 -8.70 11.36
CA LEU A 8 -25.06 -9.64 11.86
C LEU A 8 -24.49 -10.59 10.79
N THR A 9 -25.21 -10.81 9.68
CA THR A 9 -24.77 -11.72 8.61
C THR A 9 -24.30 -10.94 7.38
N SER A 10 -25.19 -10.17 6.76
CA SER A 10 -24.88 -9.32 5.60
C SER A 10 -24.10 -8.05 5.94
N GLY A 11 -24.25 -7.52 7.16
CA GLY A 11 -23.50 -6.35 7.66
C GLY A 11 -22.21 -6.69 8.42
N LEU A 12 -21.91 -7.98 8.66
CA LEU A 12 -20.69 -8.41 9.35
C LEU A 12 -19.74 -9.14 8.38
N VAL A 13 -20.32 -9.89 7.44
CA VAL A 13 -19.64 -10.44 6.27
C VAL A 13 -19.96 -9.57 5.06
N TYR A 14 -19.46 -8.34 5.05
CA TYR A 14 -19.50 -7.53 3.82
C TYR A 14 -18.70 -8.23 2.72
N ALA A 15 -19.07 -8.04 1.45
CA ALA A 15 -18.35 -8.58 0.29
C ALA A 15 -16.84 -8.25 0.30
N ARG A 16 -16.41 -7.26 1.10
CA ARG A 16 -15.01 -6.85 1.29
C ARG A 16 -14.35 -7.39 2.56
N SER A 17 -15.04 -8.09 3.45
CA SER A 17 -14.44 -8.69 4.67
C SER A 17 -13.34 -9.69 4.32
N PHE A 18 -13.45 -10.39 3.18
CA PHE A 18 -12.37 -11.24 2.66
C PHE A 18 -11.09 -10.47 2.31
N ARG A 19 -11.15 -9.15 2.12
CA ARG A 19 -9.95 -8.31 1.93
C ARG A 19 -9.18 -8.09 3.23
N LEU A 20 -9.74 -8.42 4.40
CA LEU A 20 -9.02 -8.34 5.69
C LEU A 20 -7.81 -9.29 5.72
N ILE A 21 -7.97 -10.48 5.13
CA ILE A 21 -6.91 -11.49 5.03
C ILE A 21 -5.67 -10.91 4.32
N PRO A 22 -5.75 -10.43 3.06
CA PRO A 22 -4.62 -9.81 2.39
C PRO A 22 -4.26 -8.42 2.97
N ALA A 23 -5.17 -7.73 3.65
CA ALA A 23 -4.88 -6.42 4.26
C ALA A 23 -3.86 -6.49 5.40
N LEU A 24 -3.79 -7.61 6.12
CA LEU A 24 -2.75 -7.85 7.11
C LEU A 24 -1.36 -7.75 6.48
N VAL A 25 -1.14 -8.49 5.40
CA VAL A 25 0.11 -8.48 4.63
C VAL A 25 0.33 -7.12 3.97
N GLY A 26 -0.72 -6.55 3.39
CA GLY A 26 -0.69 -5.21 2.79
C GLY A 26 -0.41 -4.08 3.79
N THR A 27 -0.55 -4.33 5.09
CA THR A 27 -0.14 -3.40 6.14
C THR A 27 1.35 -3.52 6.44
N VAL A 28 1.90 -4.74 6.47
CA VAL A 28 3.29 -5.00 6.87
C VAL A 28 4.29 -4.74 5.73
N ILE A 29 3.99 -5.20 4.51
CA ILE A 29 4.95 -5.16 3.38
C ILE A 29 5.42 -3.75 3.00
N PRO A 30 4.59 -2.69 2.98
CA PRO A 30 5.07 -1.34 2.68
C PRO A 30 6.21 -0.87 3.60
N PHE A 31 6.23 -1.33 4.86
CA PHE A 31 7.31 -1.01 5.79
C PHE A 31 8.62 -1.64 5.39
N PHE A 32 8.62 -2.84 4.80
CA PHE A 32 9.85 -3.52 4.41
C PHE A 32 10.73 -2.61 3.56
N TRP A 33 10.16 -1.99 2.51
CA TRP A 33 10.91 -1.11 1.61
C TRP A 33 11.44 0.14 2.31
N GLN A 34 10.65 0.71 3.23
CA GLN A 34 11.08 1.91 3.96
C GLN A 34 12.12 1.59 5.02
N LEU A 35 12.03 0.43 5.67
CA LEU A 35 13.05 -0.09 6.59
C LEU A 35 14.35 -0.38 5.84
N VAL A 36 14.30 -0.94 4.63
CA VAL A 36 15.49 -1.09 3.77
C VAL A 36 16.13 0.27 3.52
N ASN A 37 15.32 1.28 3.19
CA ASN A 37 15.80 2.63 2.97
C ASN A 37 16.26 3.35 4.24
N LEU A 38 15.87 2.93 5.45
CA LEU A 38 16.26 3.59 6.70
C LEU A 38 17.46 2.90 7.37
N TYR A 39 17.43 1.57 7.43
CA TYR A 39 18.33 0.75 8.25
C TYR A 39 19.12 -0.28 7.42
N GLY A 40 18.84 -0.41 6.13
CA GLY A 40 19.45 -1.41 5.26
C GLY A 40 18.71 -2.74 5.24
N THR A 41 19.12 -3.63 4.34
CA THR A 41 18.40 -4.87 4.03
C THR A 41 18.33 -5.84 5.19
N LEU A 42 19.44 -6.09 5.88
CA LEU A 42 19.48 -7.10 6.94
C LEU A 42 18.58 -6.72 8.14
N PRO A 43 18.67 -5.50 8.72
CA PRO A 43 17.74 -5.08 9.76
C PRO A 43 16.28 -5.12 9.31
N ALA A 44 16.00 -4.71 8.07
CA ALA A 44 14.64 -4.76 7.53
C ALA A 44 14.07 -6.18 7.46
N VAL A 45 14.86 -7.16 6.98
CA VAL A 45 14.46 -8.57 6.94
C VAL A 45 14.19 -9.09 8.35
N LEU A 46 15.10 -8.85 9.29
CA LEU A 46 14.94 -9.31 10.68
C LEU A 46 13.70 -8.72 11.34
N LEU A 47 13.45 -7.42 11.18
CA LEU A 47 12.27 -6.75 11.73
C LEU A 47 10.97 -7.29 11.12
N ILE A 48 10.92 -7.49 9.80
CA ILE A 48 9.71 -8.00 9.14
C ILE A 48 9.44 -9.45 9.52
N VAL A 49 10.46 -10.30 9.55
CA VAL A 49 10.33 -11.69 10.03
C VAL A 49 9.87 -11.71 11.49
N GLY A 50 10.46 -10.86 12.34
CA GLY A 50 10.05 -10.71 13.74
C GLY A 50 8.58 -10.28 13.88
N VAL A 51 8.12 -9.32 13.08
CA VAL A 51 6.71 -8.89 13.07
C VAL A 51 5.79 -10.04 12.65
N PHE A 52 6.10 -10.76 11.58
CA PHE A 52 5.31 -11.93 11.18
C PHE A 52 5.30 -13.01 12.27
N GLN A 53 6.43 -13.25 12.94
CA GLN A 53 6.53 -14.19 14.04
C GLN A 53 5.65 -13.79 15.22
N ILE A 54 5.68 -12.51 15.61
CA ILE A 54 4.82 -11.96 16.66
C ILE A 54 3.36 -12.17 16.28
N ILE A 55 2.96 -11.86 15.04
CA ILE A 55 1.58 -12.05 14.59
C ILE A 55 1.16 -13.53 14.66
N ILE A 56 2.01 -14.46 14.19
CA ILE A 56 1.71 -15.90 14.24
C ILE A 56 1.55 -16.36 15.69
N VAL A 57 2.47 -15.99 16.58
CA VAL A 57 2.40 -16.36 18.01
C VAL A 57 1.17 -15.76 18.67
N SER A 58 0.85 -14.48 18.41
CA SER A 58 -0.35 -13.83 18.93
C SER A 58 -1.63 -14.49 18.43
N MET A 59 -1.73 -14.82 17.14
CA MET A 59 -2.85 -15.58 16.60
C MET A 59 -2.99 -16.94 17.27
N SER A 60 -1.87 -17.64 17.47
CA SER A 60 -1.83 -18.94 18.14
C SER A 60 -2.34 -18.85 19.57
N ALA A 61 -1.88 -17.84 20.32
CA ALA A 61 -2.31 -17.58 21.70
C ALA A 61 -3.80 -17.25 21.80
N ILE A 62 -4.36 -16.55 20.81
CA ILE A 62 -5.80 -16.27 20.73
C ILE A 62 -6.56 -17.55 20.41
N MET A 63 -6.13 -18.33 19.41
CA MET A 63 -6.83 -19.54 18.96
C MET A 63 -6.79 -20.70 19.98
N TYR A 64 -5.69 -20.83 20.71
CA TYR A 64 -5.45 -21.93 21.65
C TYR A 64 -6.58 -22.17 22.67
N PRO A 65 -7.08 -21.16 23.41
CA PRO A 65 -8.21 -21.36 24.33
C PRO A 65 -9.52 -21.75 23.63
N PHE A 66 -9.78 -21.25 22.42
CA PHE A 66 -11.00 -21.59 21.66
C PHE A 66 -11.00 -23.03 21.12
N LEU A 67 -9.82 -23.65 21.03
CA LEU A 67 -9.67 -25.05 20.63
C LEU A 67 -9.74 -26.01 21.83
N PHE A 68 -10.23 -25.52 22.98
CA PHE A 68 -10.48 -26.26 24.22
C PHE A 68 -9.28 -27.09 24.69
N TRP A 69 -8.05 -26.63 24.41
CA TRP A 69 -6.80 -27.34 24.75
C TRP A 69 -6.72 -28.77 24.20
N LYS A 70 -7.55 -29.14 23.21
CA LYS A 70 -7.54 -30.47 22.59
C LYS A 70 -6.33 -30.70 21.70
N LEU A 71 -5.76 -29.61 21.19
CA LEU A 71 -4.55 -29.61 20.38
C LEU A 71 -3.38 -29.08 21.20
N ARG A 72 -2.16 -29.53 20.90
CA ARG A 72 -0.94 -28.96 21.47
C ARG A 72 -0.74 -27.56 20.92
N PHE A 73 -0.15 -26.66 21.72
CA PHE A 73 0.13 -25.28 21.29
C PHE A 73 0.93 -25.24 19.97
N LEU A 74 1.88 -26.16 19.78
CA LEU A 74 2.66 -26.29 18.54
C LEU A 74 1.78 -26.55 17.31
N GLU A 75 0.70 -27.34 17.45
CA GLU A 75 -0.22 -27.63 16.35
C GLU A 75 -1.05 -26.39 15.99
N VAL A 76 -1.50 -25.65 17.00
CA VAL A 76 -2.20 -24.36 16.81
C VAL A 76 -1.26 -23.33 16.17
N TYR A 77 0.02 -23.34 16.54
CA TYR A 77 1.04 -22.52 15.91
C TYR A 77 1.23 -22.84 14.42
N CYS A 78 1.33 -24.13 14.07
CA CYS A 78 1.39 -24.56 12.67
C CYS A 78 0.14 -24.11 11.90
N LEU A 79 -1.05 -24.19 12.51
CA LEU A 79 -2.29 -23.72 11.90
C LEU A 79 -2.26 -22.19 11.66
N ALA A 80 -1.80 -21.40 12.63
CA ALA A 80 -1.65 -19.96 12.48
C ALA A 80 -0.64 -19.60 11.37
N ALA A 81 0.46 -20.35 11.26
CA ALA A 81 1.43 -20.19 10.17
C ALA A 81 0.82 -20.50 8.78
N VAL A 82 -0.02 -21.54 8.67
CA VAL A 82 -0.76 -21.83 7.44
C VAL A 82 -1.72 -20.70 7.08
N ILE A 83 -2.45 -20.15 8.05
CA ILE A 83 -3.33 -18.98 7.82
C ILE A 83 -2.52 -17.78 7.31
N MET A 84 -1.34 -17.54 7.88
CA MET A 84 -0.43 -16.48 7.42
C MET A 84 0.03 -16.70 5.98
N LEU A 85 0.38 -17.94 5.62
CA LEU A 85 0.75 -18.30 4.25
C LEU A 85 -0.40 -18.03 3.28
N VAL A 86 -1.63 -18.41 3.63
CA VAL A 86 -2.84 -18.11 2.85
C VAL A 86 -3.03 -16.60 2.69
N ALA A 87 -2.75 -15.81 3.74
CA ALA A 87 -2.83 -14.36 3.66
C ALA A 87 -1.82 -13.76 2.67
N ILE A 88 -0.58 -14.27 2.67
CA ILE A 88 0.47 -13.86 1.73
C ILE A 88 0.08 -14.21 0.30
N ILE A 89 -0.37 -15.44 0.06
CA ILE A 89 -0.80 -15.89 -1.27
C ILE A 89 -1.98 -15.04 -1.76
N SER A 90 -2.98 -14.80 -0.92
CA SER A 90 -4.15 -13.97 -1.25
C SER A 90 -3.73 -12.55 -1.62
N TRP A 91 -2.78 -11.96 -0.89
CA TRP A 91 -2.23 -10.65 -1.18
C TRP A 91 -1.50 -10.61 -2.54
N GLN A 92 -0.70 -11.63 -2.84
CA GLN A 92 -0.03 -11.76 -4.14
C GLN A 92 -1.03 -11.88 -5.29
N VAL A 93 -2.09 -12.68 -5.13
CA VAL A 93 -3.14 -12.85 -6.15
C VAL A 93 -3.81 -11.50 -6.46
N ILE A 94 -4.16 -10.71 -5.44
CA ILE A 94 -4.74 -9.37 -5.64
C ILE A 94 -3.78 -8.47 -6.43
N ASN A 95 -2.50 -8.44 -6.03
CA ASN A 95 -1.50 -7.62 -6.69
C ASN A 95 -1.31 -8.01 -8.16
N ILE A 96 -1.16 -9.30 -8.42
CA ILE A 96 -0.97 -9.82 -9.79
C ILE A 96 -2.19 -9.47 -10.63
N THR A 97 -3.39 -9.73 -10.13
CA THR A 97 -4.64 -9.47 -10.86
C THR A 97 -4.82 -7.99 -11.16
N ALA A 98 -4.62 -7.11 -10.17
CA ALA A 98 -4.77 -5.67 -10.32
C ALA A 98 -3.76 -5.10 -11.33
N ASN A 99 -2.48 -5.47 -11.23
CA ASN A 99 -1.45 -4.96 -12.14
C ASN A 99 -1.59 -5.52 -13.57
N ARG A 100 -1.99 -6.80 -13.72
CA ARG A 100 -2.25 -7.40 -15.04
C ARG A 100 -3.42 -6.70 -15.73
N ARG A 101 -4.53 -6.45 -15.01
CA ARG A 101 -5.70 -5.73 -15.53
C ARG A 101 -5.35 -4.29 -15.89
N ALA A 102 -4.57 -3.62 -15.04
CA ALA A 102 -4.21 -2.22 -15.24
C ALA A 102 -3.26 -2.03 -16.43
N GLY A 103 -2.29 -2.92 -16.61
CA GLY A 103 -1.32 -2.80 -17.70
C GLY A 103 -0.45 -1.55 -17.58
N PHE A 104 -0.13 -1.12 -16.35
CA PHE A 104 0.70 0.05 -16.10
C PHE A 104 2.05 -0.06 -16.81
N LYS A 105 2.58 1.06 -17.30
CA LYS A 105 3.85 1.16 -18.02
C LYS A 105 5.00 1.41 -17.05
N LEU A 106 4.86 2.38 -16.15
CA LEU A 106 5.90 2.84 -15.24
C LEU A 106 5.80 2.22 -13.85
N ILE A 107 4.57 2.13 -13.33
CA ILE A 107 4.33 1.77 -11.93
C ILE A 107 3.90 0.31 -11.77
N LYS A 108 4.06 -0.19 -10.55
CA LYS A 108 3.46 -1.40 -10.02
C LYS A 108 2.77 -1.05 -8.71
N LEU A 109 1.53 -1.45 -8.56
CA LEU A 109 0.78 -1.26 -7.32
C LEU A 109 0.87 -2.49 -6.43
N GLN A 110 0.90 -2.26 -5.12
CA GLN A 110 0.82 -3.30 -4.10
C GLN A 110 -0.35 -2.96 -3.18
N PHE A 111 -1.28 -3.89 -3.01
CA PHE A 111 -2.46 -3.70 -2.19
C PHE A 111 -2.02 -3.38 -0.78
N SER A 112 -2.58 -2.31 -0.23
CA SER A 112 -2.16 -1.78 1.05
C SER A 112 -3.35 -1.28 1.84
N THR A 113 -3.09 -0.70 3.00
CA THR A 113 -4.11 -0.24 3.93
C THR A 113 -3.92 1.22 4.29
N ARG A 114 -5.00 1.84 4.74
CA ARG A 114 -4.95 3.16 5.38
C ARG A 114 -3.96 3.17 6.54
N THR A 115 -3.93 2.10 7.33
CA THR A 115 -3.03 1.96 8.48
C THR A 115 -1.58 2.05 8.05
N ALA A 116 -1.17 1.36 6.98
CA ALA A 116 0.17 1.48 6.44
C ALA A 116 0.50 2.92 6.03
N LEU A 117 -0.40 3.58 5.28
CA LEU A 117 -0.19 4.98 4.88
C LEU A 117 0.04 5.89 6.09
N LEU A 118 -0.83 5.82 7.09
CA LEU A 118 -0.76 6.71 8.27
C LEU A 118 0.53 6.48 9.07
N LEU A 119 0.84 5.22 9.35
CA LEU A 119 2.02 4.85 10.12
C LEU A 119 3.31 5.16 9.33
N LEU A 120 3.33 4.99 8.01
CA LEU A 120 4.45 5.43 7.17
C LEU A 120 4.57 6.96 7.12
N GLY A 121 3.46 7.70 7.05
CA GLY A 121 3.47 9.16 7.14
C GLY A 121 4.07 9.65 8.46
N LEU A 122 3.73 8.99 9.58
CA LEU A 122 4.34 9.25 10.88
C LEU A 122 5.83 8.88 10.93
N LEU A 123 6.18 7.67 10.49
CA LEU A 123 7.56 7.17 10.48
C LEU A 123 8.47 8.04 9.62
N LEU A 124 8.01 8.43 8.43
CA LEU A 124 8.83 9.10 7.43
C LEU A 124 8.79 10.63 7.51
N GLY A 125 7.66 11.21 7.92
CA GLY A 125 7.44 12.65 7.86
C GLY A 125 7.01 13.28 9.18
N HIS A 126 6.83 12.48 10.24
CA HIS A 126 6.28 12.90 11.53
C HIS A 126 4.97 13.72 11.40
N ARG A 127 4.17 13.40 10.37
CA ARG A 127 2.94 14.13 10.02
C ARG A 127 1.89 13.16 9.54
N LEU A 128 0.65 13.41 9.95
CA LEU A 128 -0.52 12.76 9.38
C LEU A 128 -0.99 13.56 8.17
N ILE A 129 -1.29 12.87 7.07
CA ILE A 129 -1.87 13.49 5.89
C ILE A 129 -3.38 13.45 6.08
N PRO A 130 -4.08 14.60 6.04
CA PRO A 130 -5.54 14.59 6.03
C PRO A 130 -6.01 13.94 4.74
N LEU A 131 -6.83 12.90 4.86
CA LEU A 131 -7.38 12.15 3.74
C LEU A 131 -8.89 12.10 3.86
N SER A 132 -9.60 12.59 2.85
CA SER A 132 -11.02 12.29 2.67
C SER A 132 -11.13 10.85 2.17
N VAL A 133 -11.64 9.95 3.02
CA VAL A 133 -11.74 8.51 2.74
C VAL A 133 -13.18 8.07 2.89
N SER A 134 -13.60 7.17 2.00
CA SER A 134 -14.88 6.49 2.10
C SER A 134 -14.67 5.03 2.57
N PRO A 135 -15.73 4.34 3.01
CA PRO A 135 -15.67 2.89 3.27
C PRO A 135 -15.25 2.07 2.04
N ARG A 136 -15.32 2.66 0.84
CA ARG A 136 -14.96 2.02 -0.42
C ARG A 136 -13.52 2.30 -0.87
N THR A 137 -12.82 3.23 -0.25
CA THR A 137 -11.46 3.62 -0.65
C THR A 137 -10.49 2.45 -0.55
N VAL A 138 -9.75 2.21 -1.64
CA VAL A 138 -8.72 1.19 -1.73
C VAL A 138 -7.34 1.85 -1.73
N PHE A 139 -6.45 1.36 -0.87
CA PHE A 139 -5.11 1.91 -0.73
C PHE A 139 -4.11 1.04 -1.49
N TRP A 140 -3.21 1.68 -2.23
CA TRP A 140 -2.16 1.01 -2.96
C TRP A 140 -0.81 1.67 -2.69
N ASP A 141 0.16 0.85 -2.30
CA ASP A 141 1.55 1.23 -2.25
C ASP A 141 2.14 1.19 -3.68
N LEU A 142 2.65 2.31 -4.13
CA LEU A 142 3.09 2.58 -5.48
C LEU A 142 4.60 2.42 -5.56
N HIS A 143 5.03 1.50 -6.42
CA HIS A 143 6.42 1.26 -6.71
C HIS A 143 6.70 1.54 -8.18
N LEU A 144 7.89 2.06 -8.48
CA LEU A 144 8.42 1.97 -9.83
C LEU A 144 8.67 0.50 -10.16
N LYS A 145 8.42 0.09 -11.41
CA LYS A 145 8.76 -1.28 -11.81
C LYS A 145 10.25 -1.53 -11.57
N PRO A 146 10.64 -2.69 -10.99
CA PRO A 146 12.03 -2.94 -10.61
C PRO A 146 13.04 -2.78 -11.75
N HIS A 147 12.69 -3.18 -12.98
CA HIS A 147 13.57 -3.01 -14.15
C HIS A 147 13.72 -1.55 -14.59
N LEU A 148 12.86 -0.64 -14.13
CA LEU A 148 12.94 0.81 -14.37
C LEU A 148 13.61 1.56 -13.20
N ALA A 149 13.66 0.95 -12.02
CA ALA A 149 14.30 1.54 -10.86
C ALA A 149 15.81 1.72 -11.14
N GLY A 150 16.32 2.94 -10.99
CA GLY A 150 17.71 3.29 -11.33
C GLY A 150 17.97 3.52 -12.83
N GLN A 151 17.14 2.99 -13.74
CA GLN A 151 17.27 3.16 -15.19
C GLN A 151 16.45 4.33 -15.75
N LEU A 152 15.66 5.02 -14.94
CA LEU A 152 14.87 6.19 -15.36
C LEU A 152 15.67 7.27 -16.09
N ARG A 153 17.01 7.35 -15.89
CA ARG A 153 17.85 8.31 -16.60
C ARG A 153 18.06 8.00 -18.08
N SER A 154 17.91 6.74 -18.51
CA SER A 154 18.05 6.36 -19.92
C SER A 154 16.82 6.69 -20.74
N ARG A 155 15.74 7.16 -20.10
CA ARG A 155 14.49 7.57 -20.77
C ARG A 155 14.39 9.07 -20.86
N SER A 156 13.81 9.54 -21.96
CA SER A 156 13.47 10.95 -22.12
C SER A 156 12.43 11.38 -21.09
N ARG A 157 12.43 12.67 -20.75
CA ARG A 157 11.46 13.25 -19.81
C ARG A 157 10.04 13.08 -20.36
N GLU A 158 9.88 13.21 -21.67
CA GLU A 158 8.63 13.11 -22.42
C GLU A 158 8.06 11.70 -22.35
N GLU A 159 8.89 10.66 -22.49
CA GLU A 159 8.48 9.27 -22.30
C GLU A 159 7.97 9.01 -20.87
N ILE A 160 8.67 9.55 -19.86
CA ILE A 160 8.26 9.40 -18.46
C ILE A 160 6.90 10.07 -18.24
N ILE A 161 6.72 11.29 -18.76
CA ILE A 161 5.45 12.03 -18.66
C ILE A 161 4.32 11.26 -19.36
N ALA A 162 4.54 10.75 -20.57
CA ALA A 162 3.56 9.96 -21.30
C ALA A 162 3.19 8.66 -20.58
N ALA A 163 4.17 8.00 -19.94
CA ALA A 163 3.94 6.80 -19.15
C ALA A 163 3.13 7.11 -17.86
N ILE A 164 3.45 8.19 -17.15
CA ILE A 164 2.68 8.64 -15.98
C ILE A 164 1.24 8.96 -16.37
N ARG A 165 1.04 9.71 -17.48
CA ARG A 165 -0.29 10.06 -17.97
C ARG A 165 -1.10 8.80 -18.30
N HIS A 166 -0.51 7.86 -19.03
CA HIS A 166 -1.13 6.58 -19.35
C HIS A 166 -1.52 5.82 -18.07
N ASP A 167 -0.62 5.72 -17.11
CA ASP A 167 -0.87 4.95 -15.89
C ASP A 167 -1.96 5.59 -15.03
N TYR A 168 -1.98 6.91 -14.93
CA TYR A 168 -3.02 7.63 -14.21
C TYR A 168 -4.39 7.51 -14.90
N GLN A 169 -4.46 7.59 -16.23
CA GLN A 169 -5.70 7.36 -16.97
C GLN A 169 -6.23 5.93 -16.78
N ARG A 170 -5.34 4.93 -16.80
CA ARG A 170 -5.72 3.54 -16.52
C ARG A 170 -6.22 3.37 -15.09
N ALA A 171 -5.58 4.03 -14.12
CA ALA A 171 -6.03 4.03 -12.74
C ALA A 171 -7.43 4.64 -12.60
N ALA A 172 -7.66 5.83 -13.15
CA ALA A 172 -8.97 6.50 -13.11
C ALA A 172 -10.10 5.69 -13.75
N ASN A 173 -9.80 4.94 -14.82
CA ASN A 173 -10.81 4.13 -15.50
C ASN A 173 -11.08 2.78 -14.80
N LEU A 174 -10.14 2.26 -14.01
CA LEU A 174 -10.23 0.92 -13.44
C LEU A 174 -10.45 0.91 -11.92
N MET A 175 -10.24 2.04 -11.25
CA MET A 175 -10.24 2.17 -9.81
C MET A 175 -11.08 3.39 -9.40
N GLU A 176 -12.34 3.14 -9.06
CA GLU A 176 -13.32 4.19 -8.72
C GLU A 176 -12.95 5.02 -7.49
N ASP A 177 -12.45 4.39 -6.42
CA ASP A 177 -12.09 5.08 -5.18
C ASP A 177 -10.78 4.49 -4.68
N ALA A 178 -9.68 5.09 -5.12
CA ALA A 178 -8.34 4.62 -4.79
C ALA A 178 -7.39 5.76 -4.43
N ILE A 179 -6.54 5.47 -3.45
CA ILE A 179 -5.45 6.32 -2.99
C ILE A 179 -4.15 5.57 -3.22
N PHE A 180 -3.25 6.19 -3.96
CA PHE A 180 -1.91 5.68 -4.17
C PHE A 180 -0.95 6.41 -3.24
N PHE A 181 -0.02 5.70 -2.64
CA PHE A 181 1.02 6.32 -1.86
C PHE A 181 2.34 5.60 -2.09
N GLY A 182 3.47 6.26 -1.83
CA GLY A 182 4.77 5.64 -2.01
C GLY A 182 5.89 6.57 -1.56
N CYS A 183 7.11 6.06 -1.60
CA CYS A 183 8.31 6.82 -1.25
C CYS A 183 9.38 6.62 -2.31
N SER A 184 10.03 7.70 -2.72
CA SER A 184 11.07 7.64 -3.76
C SER A 184 12.08 8.78 -3.64
N PRO A 185 13.31 8.59 -4.15
CA PRO A 185 14.29 9.66 -4.23
C PRO A 185 13.93 10.68 -5.32
N GLY A 186 13.89 11.96 -4.95
CA GLY A 186 13.52 13.06 -5.83
C GLY A 186 12.01 13.32 -5.88
N SER A 187 11.65 14.54 -6.28
CA SER A 187 10.26 14.96 -6.38
C SER A 187 9.70 14.71 -7.77
N PHE A 188 8.57 14.01 -7.84
CA PHE A 188 7.80 13.80 -9.08
C PHE A 188 6.85 14.95 -9.41
N ARG A 189 6.76 16.01 -8.58
CA ARG A 189 5.74 17.08 -8.71
C ARG A 189 5.67 17.66 -10.13
N LYS A 190 6.82 18.06 -10.70
CA LYS A 190 6.87 18.61 -12.07
C LYS A 190 6.45 17.60 -13.14
N LEU A 191 6.71 16.31 -12.92
CA LEU A 191 6.34 15.25 -13.86
C LEU A 191 4.84 14.93 -13.78
N LEU A 192 4.27 14.91 -12.57
CA LEU A 192 2.82 14.72 -12.37
C LEU A 192 2.02 15.87 -13.00
N ILE A 193 2.42 17.11 -12.77
CA ILE A 193 1.77 18.29 -13.36
C ILE A 193 1.85 18.23 -14.89
N ALA A 194 3.03 17.93 -15.45
CA ALA A 194 3.19 17.79 -16.90
C ALA A 194 2.41 16.60 -17.48
N ALA A 195 2.16 15.55 -16.69
CA ALA A 195 1.31 14.43 -17.08
C ALA A 195 -0.19 14.79 -17.10
N GLY A 196 -0.58 15.91 -16.48
CA GLY A 196 -1.96 16.43 -16.48
C GLY A 196 -2.66 16.36 -15.11
N LEU A 197 -1.94 16.01 -14.03
CA LEU A 197 -2.52 16.00 -12.69
C LEU A 197 -2.51 17.41 -12.09
N LYS A 198 -3.59 17.77 -11.39
CA LYS A 198 -3.69 19.02 -10.61
C LYS A 198 -2.96 18.89 -9.28
N GLU A 199 -2.55 20.02 -8.70
CA GLU A 199 -1.91 20.02 -7.37
C GLU A 199 -2.86 19.55 -6.25
N SER A 200 -4.18 19.68 -6.42
CA SER A 200 -5.17 19.11 -5.49
C SER A 200 -5.19 17.58 -5.47
N GLN A 201 -4.64 16.94 -6.51
CA GLN A 201 -4.67 15.49 -6.68
C GLN A 201 -3.46 14.78 -6.07
N PHE A 202 -2.50 15.51 -5.49
CA PHE A 202 -1.40 14.88 -4.81
C PHE A 202 -0.82 15.73 -3.67
N VAL A 203 -0.31 15.05 -2.65
CA VAL A 203 0.48 15.62 -1.57
C VAL A 203 1.88 15.02 -1.65
N MET A 204 2.91 15.85 -1.52
CA MET A 204 4.30 15.38 -1.40
C MET A 204 4.95 16.00 -0.19
N MET A 205 5.62 15.18 0.61
CA MET A 205 6.41 15.61 1.76
C MET A 205 7.81 15.04 1.68
N LYS A 206 8.80 15.84 2.07
CA LYS A 206 10.17 15.36 2.24
C LYS A 206 10.23 14.44 3.46
N THR A 207 10.93 13.32 3.35
CA THR A 207 11.05 12.33 4.44
C THR A 207 12.33 12.54 5.26
N ILE A 208 12.41 11.85 6.40
CA ILE A 208 13.63 11.74 7.24
C ILE A 208 14.73 10.85 6.64
N ILE A 209 14.45 10.08 5.58
CA ILE A 209 15.43 9.16 4.98
C ILE A 209 16.65 9.96 4.49
N PRO A 210 17.89 9.56 4.90
CA PRO A 210 19.11 10.24 4.50
C PRO A 210 19.31 10.28 2.98
N THR A 211 19.84 11.39 2.47
CA THR A 211 20.08 11.55 1.02
C THR A 211 21.13 10.60 0.48
N GLU A 212 22.02 10.11 1.33
CA GLU A 212 23.10 9.19 1.02
C GLU A 212 22.54 7.87 0.49
N HIS A 213 21.40 7.43 1.02
CA HIS A 213 20.73 6.19 0.61
C HIS A 213 20.13 6.29 -0.80
N SER A 214 19.87 7.51 -1.30
CA SER A 214 19.40 7.69 -2.68
C SER A 214 20.49 7.39 -3.73
N ARG A 215 21.77 7.38 -3.32
CA ARG A 215 22.91 7.04 -4.21
C ARG A 215 22.77 5.63 -4.79
N ILE A 216 22.05 4.73 -4.13
CA ILE A 216 21.70 3.39 -4.64
C ILE A 216 20.95 3.50 -5.98
N PHE A 217 20.20 4.58 -6.20
CA PHE A 217 19.49 4.89 -7.44
C PHE A 217 20.32 5.78 -8.39
N GLY A 218 21.64 5.87 -8.13
CA GLY A 218 22.63 6.61 -8.90
C GLY A 218 22.70 8.11 -8.60
N LEU A 219 21.73 8.72 -7.91
CA LEU A 219 21.64 10.17 -7.68
C LEU A 219 21.58 10.49 -6.19
N ARG A 220 22.24 11.55 -5.73
CA ARG A 220 22.05 12.08 -4.37
C ARG A 220 20.87 13.07 -4.35
N ARG A 221 19.70 12.62 -3.91
CA ARG A 221 18.45 13.39 -3.84
C ARG A 221 17.73 13.13 -2.51
N PRO A 222 16.96 14.11 -2.01
CA PRO A 222 16.07 13.86 -0.88
C PRO A 222 14.93 12.92 -1.28
N PHE A 223 14.53 12.06 -0.35
CA PHE A 223 13.35 11.21 -0.51
C PHE A 223 12.07 12.00 -0.25
N PHE A 224 11.04 11.67 -1.03
CA PHE A 224 9.70 12.21 -0.87
C PHE A 224 8.71 11.07 -0.69
N PHE A 225 7.87 11.22 0.34
CA PHE A 225 6.66 10.44 0.50
C PHE A 225 5.54 11.19 -0.21
N TYR A 226 4.81 10.50 -1.07
CA TYR A 226 3.75 11.08 -1.88
C TYR A 226 2.46 10.30 -1.70
N VAL A 227 1.35 11.02 -1.74
CA VAL A 227 -0.01 10.47 -1.80
C VAL A 227 -0.68 11.09 -3.02
N ILE A 228 -1.29 10.25 -3.85
CA ILE A 228 -1.95 10.63 -5.11
C ILE A 228 -3.39 10.12 -5.04
N PHE A 229 -4.32 11.02 -5.32
CA PHE A 229 -5.74 10.73 -5.40
C PHE A 229 -6.11 10.44 -6.86
N VAL A 230 -6.76 9.31 -7.11
CA VAL A 230 -7.18 8.91 -8.46
C VAL A 230 -8.26 9.83 -9.02
N HIS A 231 -9.09 10.42 -8.16
CA HIS A 231 -10.05 11.45 -8.52
C HIS A 231 -9.81 12.73 -7.73
N ASP A 232 -10.15 13.87 -8.34
CA ASP A 232 -10.00 15.19 -7.73
C ASP A 232 -11.02 15.35 -6.61
N GLN A 233 -10.53 15.41 -5.36
CA GLN A 233 -11.36 15.58 -4.16
C GLN A 233 -12.06 16.95 -4.13
N ALA A 234 -11.61 17.90 -4.95
CA ALA A 234 -12.25 19.21 -5.12
C ALA A 234 -13.37 19.22 -6.17
N SER A 235 -13.59 18.12 -6.91
CA SER A 235 -14.63 18.07 -7.94
C SER A 235 -16.04 18.01 -7.35
N PRO A 236 -17.05 18.62 -8.00
CA PRO A 236 -18.45 18.59 -7.53
C PRO A 236 -19.02 17.17 -7.43
N GLU A 237 -18.61 16.28 -8.34
CA GLU A 237 -19.03 14.88 -8.40
C GLU A 237 -18.51 14.04 -7.22
N TYR A 238 -17.32 14.35 -6.70
CA TYR A 238 -16.79 13.68 -5.51
C TYR A 238 -17.52 14.11 -4.24
N LYS A 239 -17.91 15.39 -4.15
CA LYS A 239 -18.67 15.92 -3.00
C LYS A 239 -20.10 15.38 -2.94
N SER A 240 -20.76 15.16 -4.07
CA SER A 240 -22.13 14.63 -4.12
C SER A 240 -22.23 13.13 -3.79
N GLN A 241 -21.14 12.37 -3.91
CA GLN A 241 -21.10 10.95 -3.53
C GLN A 241 -20.83 10.72 -2.03
N HIS A 242 -20.51 11.77 -1.28
CA HIS A 242 -20.07 11.69 0.12
C HIS A 242 -20.80 12.67 1.06
N LEU A 243 -21.89 13.27 0.60
CA LEU A 243 -22.95 13.92 1.40
C LEU A 243 -24.14 12.97 1.51
#